data_AF-A0A933C8G1-F1
#
_entry.id   AF-A0A933C8G1-F1
#
_cell.length_a   1.000
_cell.length_b   1.000
_cell.length_c   1.000
_cell.angle_alpha   90.00
_cell.angle_beta   90.00
_cell.angle_gamma   90.00
#
_symmetry.space_group_name_H-M   'P 1'
#
loop_
_entity.id
_entity.type
_entity.pdbx_description
1 polymer ?
#
loop_
_entity_poly.entity_id
_entity_poly.type
_entity_poly.pdbx_seq_one_letter_code
_entity_poly.pdbx_strand_id
1 'polypeptide(L)'
;MTSRVHRLLSAAVAAAVVVAVGAFGLHAAGAGKSAAELEKEKAMQNPYPNDLGPETVDVSGYPKEAQEGYTLLKSRCAQCHTAARPLNSRFVEPDAEKDKRESVVADLKKSAPDLFKDYSLHQIEAGVWQRYVKRMMAKPGCKISPAEGKKIYKFLTVDSSKRKLGANAKKWAEHRKKLIEDFKKAHPERYKELHEAKDL
;
A
#
# COMPACT_ATOMS: atom_id res chain seq x y z
N MET A 1 -80.40 -26.78 65.15
CA MET A 1 -79.76 -27.82 65.97
C MET A 1 -78.85 -28.66 65.09
N THR A 2 -77.70 -29.06 65.66
CA THR A 2 -76.73 -30.08 65.18
C THR A 2 -75.91 -29.82 63.91
N SER A 3 -74.74 -29.19 64.13
CA SER A 3 -73.37 -29.63 63.81
C SER A 3 -73.15 -30.69 62.72
N ARG A 4 -72.24 -30.39 61.77
CA ARG A 4 -71.16 -31.33 61.36
C ARG A 4 -69.99 -30.57 60.73
N VAL A 5 -68.88 -30.62 61.44
CA VAL A 5 -67.53 -30.28 61.00
C VAL A 5 -67.03 -31.42 60.10
N HIS A 6 -66.39 -31.12 58.97
CA HIS A 6 -65.33 -31.97 58.40
C HIS A 6 -64.25 -31.07 57.79
N ARG A 7 -63.03 -31.18 58.32
CA ARG A 7 -61.78 -30.77 57.68
C ARG A 7 -61.61 -31.60 56.39
N LEU A 8 -60.85 -31.09 55.44
CA LEU A 8 -59.65 -31.76 54.91
C LEU A 8 -59.03 -30.98 53.73
N LEU A 9 -57.70 -30.85 53.83
CA LEU A 9 -56.69 -30.94 52.76
C LEU A 9 -56.54 -29.80 51.74
N SER A 10 -55.62 -28.90 52.09
CA SER A 10 -54.41 -28.53 51.32
C SER A 10 -54.28 -29.05 49.88
N ALA A 11 -54.05 -28.13 48.94
CA ALA A 11 -52.92 -28.17 48.00
C ALA A 11 -52.82 -26.82 47.27
N ALA A 12 -51.94 -25.94 47.77
CA ALA A 12 -51.44 -24.82 46.98
C ALA A 12 -50.42 -25.39 45.98
N VAL A 13 -50.76 -25.40 44.69
CA VAL A 13 -49.78 -25.65 43.63
C VAL A 13 -49.25 -24.29 43.19
N ALA A 14 -48.13 -23.89 43.79
CA ALA A 14 -47.33 -22.77 43.30
C ALA A 14 -46.58 -23.24 42.04
N ALA A 15 -47.08 -22.84 40.87
CA ALA A 15 -46.34 -22.98 39.63
C ALA A 15 -45.21 -21.93 39.60
N ALA A 16 -44.00 -22.34 39.99
CA ALA A 16 -42.80 -21.56 39.80
C ALA A 16 -42.44 -21.51 38.31
N VAL A 17 -42.84 -20.44 37.62
CA VAL A 17 -42.31 -20.11 36.30
C VAL A 17 -40.91 -19.55 36.49
N VAL A 18 -39.91 -20.41 36.33
CA VAL A 18 -38.51 -19.98 36.20
C VAL A 18 -38.38 -19.32 34.82
N VAL A 19 -38.52 -18.01 34.76
CA VAL A 19 -38.08 -17.23 33.60
C VAL A 19 -36.55 -17.22 33.66
N ALA A 20 -35.93 -18.16 32.96
CA ALA A 20 -34.51 -18.08 32.66
C ALA A 20 -34.30 -16.89 31.73
N VAL A 21 -34.03 -15.71 32.32
CA VAL A 21 -33.44 -14.59 31.60
C VAL A 21 -32.03 -15.03 31.22
N GLY A 22 -31.93 -15.66 30.04
CA GLY A 22 -30.66 -15.93 29.40
C GLY A 22 -29.96 -14.60 29.19
N ALA A 23 -28.92 -14.35 29.98
CA ALA A 23 -27.97 -13.28 29.71
C ALA A 23 -27.32 -13.59 28.36
N PHE A 24 -27.89 -13.04 27.29
CA PHE A 24 -27.16 -12.81 26.04
C PHE A 24 -26.08 -11.78 26.37
N GLY A 25 -24.96 -12.27 26.90
CA GLY A 25 -23.73 -11.53 26.89
C GLY A 25 -23.34 -11.32 25.43
N LEU A 26 -23.69 -10.17 24.86
CA LEU A 26 -22.95 -9.64 23.72
C LEU A 26 -21.51 -9.44 24.19
N HIS A 27 -20.69 -10.47 24.02
CA HIS A 27 -19.27 -10.27 23.84
C HIS A 27 -19.13 -9.57 22.50
N ALA A 28 -19.08 -8.24 22.54
CA ALA A 28 -18.40 -7.47 21.50
C ALA A 28 -16.92 -7.89 21.55
N ALA A 29 -16.60 -9.05 20.96
CA ALA A 29 -15.25 -9.40 20.62
C ALA A 29 -14.76 -8.27 19.71
N GLY A 30 -13.82 -7.46 20.22
CA GLY A 30 -13.24 -6.37 19.46
C GLY A 30 -12.81 -6.92 18.10
N ALA A 31 -13.36 -6.36 17.02
CA ALA A 31 -13.01 -6.79 15.68
C ALA A 31 -11.50 -6.63 15.52
N GLY A 32 -10.78 -7.74 15.40
CA GLY A 32 -9.34 -7.73 15.17
C GLY A 32 -9.01 -6.95 13.90
N LYS A 33 -7.77 -6.46 13.79
CA LYS A 33 -7.26 -5.76 12.60
C LYS A 33 -7.55 -6.59 11.34
N SER A 34 -8.07 -5.93 10.31
CA SER A 34 -8.23 -6.54 8.99
C SER A 34 -6.87 -6.91 8.38
N ALA A 35 -6.87 -7.81 7.39
CA ALA A 35 -5.65 -8.17 6.66
C ALA A 35 -4.94 -6.95 6.04
N ALA A 36 -5.70 -5.95 5.59
CA ALA A 36 -5.15 -4.71 5.04
C ALA A 36 -4.47 -3.85 6.12
N GLU A 37 -5.05 -3.77 7.32
CA GLU A 37 -4.45 -3.05 8.45
C GLU A 37 -3.16 -3.73 8.94
N LEU A 38 -3.14 -5.06 8.97
CA LEU A 38 -1.94 -5.83 9.33
C LEU A 38 -0.83 -5.65 8.29
N GLU A 39 -1.14 -5.71 6.99
CA GLU A 39 -0.16 -5.42 5.94
C GLU A 39 0.31 -3.96 5.99
N LYS A 40 -0.58 -3.02 6.36
CA LYS A 40 -0.20 -1.61 6.55
C LYS A 40 0.79 -1.44 7.68
N GLU A 41 0.49 -2.01 8.84
CA GLU A 41 1.39 -1.97 10.00
C GLU A 41 2.76 -2.56 9.66
N LYS A 42 2.78 -3.74 9.03
CA LYS A 42 4.03 -4.35 8.54
C LYS A 42 4.78 -3.45 7.58
N ALA A 43 4.09 -2.80 6.64
CA ALA A 43 4.72 -1.89 5.68
C ALA A 43 5.30 -0.64 6.35
N MET A 44 4.66 -0.11 7.39
CA MET A 44 5.15 1.05 8.15
C MET A 44 6.32 0.70 9.07
N GLN A 45 6.39 -0.52 9.59
CA GLN A 45 7.54 -1.03 10.35
C GLN A 45 8.77 -1.28 9.47
N ASN A 46 8.60 -1.40 8.16
CA ASN A 46 9.67 -1.61 7.18
C ASN A 46 9.73 -0.42 6.21
N PRO A 47 10.13 0.78 6.68
CA PRO A 47 10.13 1.96 5.85
C PRO A 47 11.25 1.91 4.79
N TYR A 48 11.08 2.73 3.77
CA TYR A 48 11.99 2.97 2.67
C TYR A 48 12.31 4.47 2.59
N PRO A 49 13.45 4.88 1.98
CA PRO A 49 13.74 6.29 1.78
C PRO A 49 12.63 7.05 1.04
N ASN A 50 11.95 6.36 0.13
CA ASN A 50 10.83 6.89 -0.66
C ASN A 50 9.69 7.43 0.21
N ASP A 51 9.51 6.89 1.42
CA ASP A 51 8.41 7.26 2.31
C ASP A 51 8.58 8.66 2.92
N LEU A 52 9.80 9.22 2.87
CA LEU A 52 10.10 10.58 3.33
C LEU A 52 9.85 11.66 2.27
N GLY A 53 9.49 11.25 1.05
CA GLY A 53 9.23 12.18 -0.04
C GLY A 53 7.77 12.67 -0.10
N PRO A 54 7.45 13.59 -1.03
CA PRO A 54 6.10 14.08 -1.22
C PRO A 54 5.11 12.96 -1.56
N GLU A 55 3.90 13.01 -1.00
CA GLU A 55 2.80 12.08 -1.30
C GLU A 55 1.98 12.49 -2.53
N THR A 56 2.28 13.65 -3.13
CA THR A 56 1.56 14.18 -4.28
C THR A 56 2.51 14.67 -5.37
N VAL A 57 2.01 14.64 -6.61
CA VAL A 57 2.68 15.18 -7.80
C VAL A 57 1.63 15.88 -8.66
N ASP A 58 2.03 16.90 -9.40
CA ASP A 58 1.16 17.54 -10.38
C ASP A 58 1.05 16.66 -11.64
N VAL A 59 -0.17 16.21 -11.93
CA VAL A 59 -0.49 15.38 -13.09
C VAL A 59 -1.39 16.09 -14.10
N SER A 60 -1.64 17.39 -13.92
CA SER A 60 -2.57 18.15 -14.77
C SER A 60 -2.23 18.07 -16.27
N GLY A 61 -0.94 18.00 -16.61
CA GLY A 61 -0.43 17.84 -17.97
C GLY A 61 -0.23 16.37 -18.43
N TYR A 62 -0.74 15.39 -17.70
CA TYR A 62 -0.60 13.97 -18.07
C TYR A 62 -1.80 13.51 -18.91
N PRO A 63 -1.69 12.43 -19.71
CA PRO A 63 -2.85 11.81 -20.37
C PRO A 63 -3.95 11.45 -19.36
N LYS A 64 -5.22 11.55 -19.76
CA LYS A 64 -6.38 11.29 -18.88
C LYS A 64 -6.28 9.93 -18.16
N GLU A 65 -5.87 8.88 -18.87
CA GLU A 65 -5.69 7.54 -18.28
C GLU A 65 -4.63 7.54 -17.16
N ALA A 66 -3.56 8.33 -17.28
CA ALA A 66 -2.54 8.46 -16.24
C ALA A 66 -3.06 9.27 -15.04
N GLN A 67 -3.91 10.28 -15.26
CA GLN A 67 -4.56 11.01 -14.17
C GLN A 67 -5.52 10.12 -13.36
N GLU A 68 -6.26 9.24 -14.05
CA GLU A 68 -7.09 8.21 -13.41
C GLU A 68 -6.23 7.23 -12.61
N GLY A 69 -5.12 6.76 -13.20
CA GLY A 69 -4.15 5.90 -12.52
C GLY A 69 -3.56 6.53 -11.25
N TYR A 70 -3.27 7.83 -11.28
CA TYR A 70 -2.82 8.58 -10.11
C TYR A 70 -3.88 8.65 -9.01
N THR A 71 -5.14 8.89 -9.38
CA THR A 71 -6.28 8.90 -8.45
C THR A 71 -6.46 7.52 -7.79
N LEU A 72 -6.31 6.44 -8.56
CA LEU A 72 -6.34 5.08 -8.05
C LEU A 72 -5.16 4.78 -7.12
N LEU A 73 -3.95 5.23 -7.47
CA LEU A 73 -2.78 5.05 -6.60
C LEU A 73 -3.00 5.70 -5.23
N LYS A 74 -3.51 6.94 -5.20
CA LYS A 74 -3.80 7.68 -3.97
C LYS A 74 -4.91 7.06 -3.12
N SER A 75 -5.85 6.33 -3.72
CA SER A 75 -6.99 5.75 -3.00
C SER A 75 -6.79 4.27 -2.65
N ARG A 76 -6.00 3.53 -3.43
CA ARG A 76 -5.80 2.08 -3.28
C ARG A 76 -4.43 1.73 -2.71
N CYS A 77 -3.33 2.21 -3.30
CA CYS A 77 -1.99 1.91 -2.79
C CYS A 77 -1.78 2.56 -1.41
N ALA A 78 -2.37 3.74 -1.20
CA ALA A 78 -2.31 4.45 0.07
C ALA A 78 -2.96 3.70 1.27
N GLN A 79 -3.73 2.64 0.99
CA GLN A 79 -4.36 1.82 2.02
C GLN A 79 -3.34 0.98 2.80
N CYS A 80 -2.24 0.59 2.15
CA CYS A 80 -1.23 -0.30 2.74
C CYS A 80 0.08 0.43 3.07
N HIS A 81 0.41 1.55 2.45
CA HIS A 81 1.59 2.36 2.77
C HIS A 81 1.38 3.79 2.25
N THR A 82 2.30 4.71 2.51
CA THR A 82 2.18 6.08 1.98
C THR A 82 2.15 6.11 0.45
N ALA A 83 1.47 7.09 -0.15
CA ALA A 83 1.52 7.30 -1.60
C ALA A 83 2.94 7.70 -2.07
N ALA A 84 3.74 8.26 -1.16
CA ALA A 84 5.14 8.59 -1.40
C ALA A 84 5.97 7.36 -1.81
N ARG A 85 5.68 6.16 -1.30
CA ARG A 85 6.48 4.95 -1.55
C ARG A 85 6.68 4.65 -3.05
N PRO A 86 5.63 4.56 -3.88
CA PRO A 86 5.79 4.41 -5.32
C PRO A 86 6.20 5.72 -6.01
N LEU A 87 5.70 6.89 -5.60
CA LEU A 87 6.00 8.16 -6.28
C LEU A 87 7.50 8.52 -6.20
N ASN A 88 8.14 8.20 -5.07
CA ASN A 88 9.54 8.54 -4.81
C ASN A 88 10.50 7.38 -5.04
N SER A 89 10.04 6.23 -5.56
CA SER A 89 10.91 5.08 -5.77
C SER A 89 11.99 5.35 -6.82
N ARG A 90 13.13 4.67 -6.71
CA ARG A 90 14.17 4.68 -7.75
C ARG A 90 13.72 4.12 -9.11
N PHE A 91 12.56 3.48 -9.20
CA PHE A 91 12.13 2.84 -10.44
C PHE A 91 11.82 3.87 -11.52
N VAL A 92 12.30 3.57 -12.71
CA VAL A 92 12.13 4.35 -13.92
C VAL A 92 11.79 3.40 -15.06
N GLU A 93 10.72 3.70 -15.78
CA GLU A 93 10.35 2.97 -16.98
C GLU A 93 10.09 4.01 -18.07
N PRO A 94 10.78 3.94 -19.24
CA PRO A 94 10.53 4.86 -20.32
C PRO A 94 9.07 4.80 -20.78
N ASP A 95 8.48 5.96 -21.05
CA ASP A 95 7.13 6.09 -21.61
C ASP A 95 7.15 5.78 -23.11
N ALA A 96 7.27 4.48 -23.40
CA ALA A 96 7.25 3.92 -24.73
C ALA A 96 6.21 2.78 -24.82
N GLU A 97 5.83 2.44 -26.05
CA GLU A 97 5.05 1.24 -26.33
C GLU A 97 5.73 0.01 -25.74
N LYS A 98 4.92 -0.92 -25.22
CA LYS A 98 5.40 -2.03 -24.38
C LYS A 98 6.49 -2.86 -25.07
N ASP A 99 6.34 -3.14 -26.36
CA ASP A 99 7.27 -3.91 -27.21
C ASP A 99 8.56 -3.16 -27.55
N LYS A 100 8.63 -1.85 -27.27
CA LYS A 100 9.79 -0.99 -27.56
C LYS A 100 10.53 -0.55 -26.29
N ARG A 101 10.05 -0.91 -25.09
CA ARG A 101 10.66 -0.41 -23.84
C ARG A 101 12.07 -0.93 -23.67
N GLU A 102 12.32 -2.20 -23.96
CA GLU A 102 13.65 -2.79 -23.85
C GLU A 102 14.66 -2.10 -24.78
N SER A 103 14.26 -1.80 -26.03
CA SER A 103 15.15 -1.11 -26.97
C SER A 103 15.42 0.33 -26.53
N VAL A 104 14.40 1.06 -26.05
CA VAL A 104 14.58 2.40 -25.51
C VAL A 104 15.50 2.40 -24.28
N VAL A 105 15.38 1.42 -23.38
CA VAL A 105 16.31 1.28 -22.25
C VAL A 105 17.74 1.02 -22.73
N ALA A 106 17.92 0.17 -23.74
CA ALA A 106 19.23 -0.10 -24.32
C ALA A 106 19.86 1.16 -24.94
N ASP A 107 19.07 1.97 -25.64
CA ASP A 107 19.55 3.20 -26.26
C ASP A 107 19.81 4.32 -25.23
N LEU A 108 19.00 4.39 -24.17
CA LEU A 108 19.30 5.25 -23.00
C LEU A 108 20.62 4.86 -22.34
N LYS A 109 20.91 3.57 -22.22
CA LYS A 109 22.18 3.12 -21.64
C LYS A 109 23.39 3.52 -22.47
N LYS A 110 23.27 3.56 -23.79
CA LYS A 110 24.34 4.03 -24.70
C LYS A 110 24.49 5.55 -24.66
N SER A 111 23.37 6.28 -24.69
CA SER A 111 23.37 7.75 -24.81
C SER A 111 23.58 8.47 -23.47
N ALA A 112 23.19 7.86 -22.36
CA ALA A 112 23.27 8.42 -21.01
C ALA A 112 23.72 7.35 -19.98
N PRO A 113 24.92 6.77 -20.13
CA PRO A 113 25.40 5.67 -19.28
C PRO A 113 25.47 6.06 -17.79
N ASP A 114 25.63 7.35 -17.48
CA ASP A 114 25.68 7.86 -16.11
C ASP A 114 24.39 7.57 -15.32
N LEU A 115 23.24 7.51 -15.98
CA LEU A 115 21.97 7.16 -15.34
C LEU A 115 21.94 5.73 -14.82
N PHE A 116 22.82 4.85 -15.30
CA PHE A 116 22.87 3.43 -14.95
C PHE A 116 24.00 3.11 -13.96
N LYS A 117 24.81 4.10 -13.56
CA LYS A 117 25.96 3.89 -12.66
C LYS A 117 25.53 3.65 -11.21
N ASP A 118 24.50 4.36 -10.76
CA ASP A 118 24.00 4.28 -9.40
C ASP A 118 22.54 3.86 -9.38
N TYR A 119 22.34 2.57 -9.11
CA TYR A 119 21.04 1.94 -9.08
C TYR A 119 20.15 2.47 -7.94
N SER A 120 20.73 3.05 -6.88
CA SER A 120 19.94 3.66 -5.80
C SER A 120 19.22 4.94 -6.25
N LEU A 121 19.71 5.58 -7.32
CA LEU A 121 19.17 6.83 -7.86
C LEU A 121 18.18 6.58 -9.01
N HIS A 122 18.57 5.73 -9.95
CA HIS A 122 17.72 5.32 -11.06
C HIS A 122 17.87 3.82 -11.32
N GLN A 123 16.77 3.09 -11.15
CA GLN A 123 16.58 1.72 -11.63
C GLN A 123 15.76 1.80 -12.92
N ILE A 124 16.45 1.87 -14.05
CA ILE A 124 15.83 2.00 -15.38
C ILE A 124 15.61 0.61 -15.98
N GLU A 125 14.37 0.15 -16.05
CA GLU A 125 14.01 -1.20 -16.49
C GLU A 125 12.65 -1.24 -17.19
N ALA A 126 12.53 -2.06 -18.24
CA ALA A 126 11.23 -2.35 -18.84
C ALA A 126 10.35 -3.20 -17.89
N GLY A 127 9.07 -2.83 -17.76
CA GLY A 127 8.06 -3.52 -16.97
C GLY A 127 8.25 -3.48 -15.45
N VAL A 128 9.15 -2.64 -14.93
CA VAL A 128 9.42 -2.56 -13.48
C VAL A 128 8.19 -2.17 -12.68
N TRP A 129 7.36 -1.26 -13.20
CA TRP A 129 6.14 -0.84 -12.51
C TRP A 129 5.06 -1.91 -12.52
N GLN A 130 4.92 -2.64 -13.63
CA GLN A 130 4.00 -3.76 -13.69
C GLN A 130 4.37 -4.83 -12.65
N ARG A 131 5.67 -5.18 -12.54
CA ARG A 131 6.16 -6.14 -11.53
C ARG A 131 5.89 -5.62 -10.11
N TYR A 132 6.19 -4.36 -9.85
CA TYR A 132 5.96 -3.73 -8.56
C TYR A 132 4.48 -3.76 -8.15
N VAL A 133 3.59 -3.26 -9.00
CA VAL A 133 2.15 -3.17 -8.69
C VAL A 133 1.55 -4.56 -8.52
N LYS A 134 1.90 -5.54 -9.37
CA LYS A 134 1.43 -6.93 -9.19
C LYS A 134 1.86 -7.53 -7.86
N ARG A 135 3.08 -7.25 -7.40
CA ARG A 135 3.54 -7.69 -6.07
C ARG A 135 2.73 -7.06 -4.94
N MET A 136 2.30 -5.81 -5.08
CA MET A 136 1.43 -5.14 -4.10
C MET A 136 0.01 -5.70 -4.14
N MET A 137 -0.51 -6.01 -5.33
CA MET A 137 -1.83 -6.66 -5.50
C MET A 137 -1.89 -8.05 -4.86
N ALA A 138 -0.78 -8.76 -4.80
CA ALA A 138 -0.70 -10.09 -4.18
C ALA A 138 -0.67 -10.04 -2.64
N LYS A 139 -0.67 -8.85 -2.02
CA LYS A 139 -0.67 -8.71 -0.55
C LYS A 139 -2.05 -8.99 0.04
N PRO A 140 -2.14 -9.66 1.21
CA PRO A 140 -3.39 -9.86 1.91
C PRO A 140 -4.18 -8.56 2.11
N GLY A 141 -5.49 -8.60 1.88
CA GLY A 141 -6.37 -7.44 2.06
C GLY A 141 -6.26 -6.36 0.97
N CYS A 142 -5.36 -6.48 -0.01
CA CYS A 142 -5.27 -5.54 -1.12
C CYS A 142 -6.49 -5.69 -2.05
N LYS A 143 -7.25 -4.60 -2.23
CA LYS A 143 -8.46 -4.57 -3.07
C LYS A 143 -8.23 -3.81 -4.37
N ILE A 144 -7.20 -4.20 -5.11
CA ILE A 144 -6.88 -3.65 -6.44
C ILE A 144 -7.19 -4.72 -7.49
N SER A 145 -8.16 -4.44 -8.35
CA SER A 145 -8.45 -5.30 -9.50
C SER A 145 -7.33 -5.27 -10.55
N PRO A 146 -7.23 -6.27 -11.45
CA PRO A 146 -6.28 -6.24 -12.57
C PRO A 146 -6.41 -4.99 -13.46
N ALA A 147 -7.63 -4.49 -13.67
CA ALA A 147 -7.88 -3.29 -14.46
C ALA A 147 -7.38 -2.02 -13.75
N GLU A 148 -7.65 -1.87 -12.44
CA GLU A 148 -7.12 -0.76 -11.65
C GLU A 148 -5.59 -0.81 -11.57
N GLY A 149 -5.02 -2.01 -11.33
CA GLY A 149 -3.57 -2.21 -11.31
C GLY A 149 -2.91 -1.78 -12.62
N LYS A 150 -3.55 -2.06 -13.77
CA LYS A 150 -3.09 -1.59 -15.09
C LYS A 150 -3.07 -0.08 -15.21
N LYS A 151 -4.11 0.61 -14.77
CA LYS A 151 -4.14 2.08 -14.75
C LYS A 151 -3.05 2.64 -13.85
N ILE A 152 -2.83 2.04 -12.66
CA ILE A 152 -1.81 2.47 -11.71
C ILE A 152 -0.39 2.33 -12.29
N TYR A 153 -0.02 1.15 -12.83
CA TYR A 153 1.34 1.01 -13.36
C TYR A 153 1.56 1.82 -14.65
N LYS A 154 0.52 2.07 -15.45
CA LYS A 154 0.61 3.00 -16.60
C LYS A 154 0.91 4.42 -16.14
N PHE A 155 0.20 4.91 -15.12
CA PHE A 155 0.51 6.20 -14.49
C PHE A 155 1.99 6.24 -14.05
N LEU A 156 2.46 5.23 -13.32
CA LEU A 156 3.82 5.19 -12.81
C LEU A 156 4.88 5.16 -13.94
N THR A 157 4.60 4.50 -15.07
CA THR A 157 5.45 4.58 -16.27
C THR A 157 5.57 6.02 -16.76
N VAL A 158 4.44 6.68 -17.08
CA VAL A 158 4.41 8.07 -17.58
C VAL A 158 5.11 9.01 -16.61
N ASP A 159 4.75 8.91 -15.33
CA ASP A 159 5.25 9.75 -14.27
C ASP A 159 6.76 9.60 -14.06
N SER A 160 7.24 8.35 -14.01
CA SER A 160 8.67 8.07 -13.85
C SER A 160 9.49 8.53 -15.05
N SER A 161 8.97 8.37 -16.27
CA SER A 161 9.65 8.85 -17.48
C SER A 161 9.72 10.38 -17.50
N LYS A 162 8.63 11.08 -17.14
CA LYS A 162 8.59 12.55 -17.16
C LYS A 162 9.42 13.19 -16.06
N ARG A 163 9.32 12.70 -14.82
CA ARG A 163 9.96 13.34 -13.66
C ARG A 163 11.39 12.89 -13.42
N LYS A 164 11.80 11.73 -13.94
CA LYS A 164 13.08 11.08 -13.56
C LYS A 164 14.05 10.91 -14.72
N LEU A 165 13.68 11.26 -15.96
CA LEU A 165 14.56 11.18 -17.13
C LEU A 165 14.74 12.56 -17.81
N GLY A 166 15.59 12.58 -18.83
CA GLY A 166 15.84 13.76 -19.67
C GLY A 166 16.35 14.94 -18.85
N ALA A 167 15.79 16.13 -19.10
CA ALA A 167 16.15 17.36 -18.41
C ALA A 167 15.93 17.30 -16.88
N ASN A 168 15.07 16.40 -16.40
CA ASN A 168 14.76 16.27 -14.98
C ASN A 168 15.66 15.28 -14.23
N ALA A 169 16.47 14.47 -14.94
CA ALA A 169 17.23 13.38 -14.33
C ALA A 169 18.21 13.85 -13.23
N LYS A 170 18.86 15.01 -13.43
CA LYS A 170 19.76 15.59 -12.42
C LYS A 170 19.01 16.00 -11.16
N LYS A 171 17.90 16.74 -11.32
CA LYS A 171 17.04 17.17 -10.20
C LYS A 171 16.47 15.97 -9.44
N TRP A 172 16.08 14.92 -10.17
CA TRP A 172 15.65 13.67 -9.57
C TRP A 172 16.76 12.97 -8.78
N ALA A 173 17.97 12.89 -9.33
CA ALA A 173 19.11 12.30 -8.62
C ALA A 173 19.41 13.04 -7.30
N GLU A 174 19.37 14.37 -7.31
CA GLU A 174 19.56 15.21 -6.11
C GLU A 174 18.45 14.96 -5.08
N HIS A 175 17.18 14.95 -5.52
CA HIS A 175 16.04 14.60 -4.67
C HIS A 175 16.21 13.22 -4.04
N ARG A 176 16.57 12.22 -4.84
CA ARG A 176 16.71 10.83 -4.37
C ARG A 176 17.88 10.66 -3.41
N LYS A 177 19.02 11.30 -3.66
CA LYS A 177 20.15 11.35 -2.73
C LYS A 177 19.73 11.93 -1.39
N LYS A 178 19.01 13.05 -1.41
CA LYS A 178 18.49 13.67 -0.19
C LYS A 178 17.57 12.73 0.59
N LEU A 179 16.65 12.03 -0.07
CA LEU A 179 15.80 11.03 0.59
C LEU A 179 16.62 9.92 1.26
N ILE A 180 17.66 9.42 0.59
CA ILE A 180 18.55 8.39 1.13
C ILE A 180 19.32 8.90 2.34
N GLU A 181 19.86 10.12 2.26
CA GLU A 181 20.60 10.75 3.35
C GLU A 181 19.72 11.02 4.57
N ASP A 182 18.52 11.56 4.37
CA ASP A 182 17.56 11.81 5.43
C ASP A 182 17.08 10.49 6.04
N PHE A 183 16.85 9.48 5.21
CA PHE A 183 16.50 8.13 5.66
C PHE A 183 17.60 7.48 6.49
N LYS A 184 18.87 7.61 6.08
CA LYS A 184 20.01 7.13 6.85
C LYS A 184 20.08 7.76 8.23
N LYS A 185 19.76 9.05 8.34
CA LYS A 185 19.72 9.77 9.63
C LYS A 185 18.55 9.31 10.50
N ALA A 186 17.36 9.15 9.92
CA ALA A 186 16.14 8.80 10.64
C ALA A 186 16.05 7.30 11.00
N HIS A 187 16.61 6.43 10.15
CA HIS A 187 16.49 4.97 10.23
C HIS A 187 17.82 4.26 9.91
N PRO A 188 18.89 4.46 10.71
CA PRO A 188 20.23 3.98 10.38
C PRO A 188 20.33 2.46 10.21
N GLU A 189 19.69 1.67 11.07
CA GLU A 189 19.70 0.20 10.98
C GLU A 189 18.96 -0.29 9.73
N ARG A 190 17.79 0.28 9.45
CA ARG A 190 17.02 -0.06 8.24
C ARG A 190 17.75 0.38 6.97
N TYR A 191 18.43 1.52 7.00
CA TYR A 191 19.31 1.95 5.92
C TYR A 191 20.41 0.92 5.66
N LYS A 192 21.08 0.43 6.71
CA LYS A 192 22.15 -0.57 6.59
C LYS A 192 21.63 -1.85 5.94
N GLU A 193 20.48 -2.36 6.39
CA GLU A 193 19.83 -3.54 5.82
C GLU A 193 19.53 -3.35 4.33
N LEU A 194 18.89 -2.23 3.95
CA LEU A 194 18.56 -1.94 2.56
C LEU A 194 19.82 -1.74 1.69
N HIS A 195 20.86 -1.11 2.24
CA HIS A 195 22.13 -0.90 1.55
C HIS A 195 22.82 -2.23 1.23
N GLU A 196 22.92 -3.12 2.22
CA GLU A 196 23.50 -4.46 2.05
C GLU A 196 22.69 -5.31 1.06
N ALA A 197 21.37 -5.22 1.11
CA ALA A 197 20.46 -5.89 0.18
C ALA A 197 20.40 -5.26 -1.22
N LYS A 198 21.07 -4.12 -1.45
CA LYS A 198 20.98 -3.31 -2.68
C LYS A 198 19.55 -2.85 -3.02
N ASP A 199 18.72 -2.65 -2.00
CA ASP A 199 17.31 -2.23 -2.08
C ASP A 199 17.08 -0.79 -1.58
N LEU A 200 18.12 0.04 -1.60
CA LEU A 200 18.03 1.47 -1.27
C LEU A 200 17.21 2.29 -2.23
#